data_AF-A0A3R8LVU2-F1
#
_entry.id   AF-A0A3R8LVU2-F1
#
_cell.length_a   1.000
_cell.length_b   1.000
_cell.length_c   1.000
_cell.angle_alpha   90.00
_cell.angle_beta   90.00
_cell.angle_gamma   90.00
#
_symmetry.space_group_name_H-M   'P 1'
#
loop_
_entity.id
_entity.type
_entity.pdbx_description
1 polymer ?
#
loop_
_entity_poly.entity_id
_entity_poly.type
_entity_poly.pdbx_seq_one_letter_code
_entity_poly.pdbx_strand_id
1 'polypeptide(L)'
;MERTAKKAILIITGILLLAIPVFLIVCALCLPARYEETFLGELREKCRRLEEIEGKRIILAGGSGIAFGYDSSMLEWAFPEYQVVNFGMYAGLGTKVMLDLSEGSVRENDIVILSPEQEAQTLSDYFNGEAMWQAADGEFSLLFKIKRGNWGQMLGTLPGFAADKFRYHLHGTTPEPEGIYRKDSFNAYGDIDTKLCGQNIMPQGYDRNTPVRFTDDVWQEEFIEYMNTYALQLEKQGAKVWYRFCPVNALAVGPGDISAYYEALQTKLSFPVIGNPNDSVMDAEWFYDTNFHLNSSGKIVNTIQCIRDIKAMLGESTQTAYEFPNKPEMPADTGGDLEKQPEILYADIYAGNEEIQAITIPKEVALIEDGAFEGCSRLQAIILENEQPSEIRPGQGLLRGTDADIYVKDEVLPDYRLNYFWSMYAGRIKAQSTLEK
;
A
#
# COMPACT_ATOMS: atom_id res chain seq x y z
N MET A 1 16.69 -43.86 -37.72
CA MET A 1 16.77 -42.38 -37.73
C MET A 1 15.63 -41.73 -36.98
N GLU A 2 14.36 -42.04 -37.29
CA GLU A 2 13.19 -41.38 -36.68
C GLU A 2 13.10 -41.53 -35.14
N ARG A 3 13.41 -42.72 -34.60
CA ARG A 3 13.38 -42.99 -33.15
C ARG A 3 14.50 -42.27 -32.37
N THR A 4 15.65 -42.06 -33.00
CA THR A 4 16.79 -41.32 -32.42
C THR A 4 16.54 -39.82 -32.44
N ALA A 5 15.96 -39.31 -33.54
CA ALA A 5 15.53 -37.91 -33.64
C ALA A 5 14.42 -37.58 -32.64
N LYS A 6 13.40 -38.45 -32.48
CA LYS A 6 12.36 -38.29 -31.44
C LYS A 6 12.94 -38.27 -30.03
N LYS A 7 13.90 -39.16 -29.73
CA LYS A 7 14.61 -39.16 -28.43
C LYS A 7 15.43 -37.88 -28.21
N ALA A 8 16.14 -37.40 -29.23
CA ALA A 8 16.91 -36.16 -29.15
C ALA A 8 16.01 -34.94 -28.94
N ILE A 9 14.88 -34.85 -29.64
CA ILE A 9 13.87 -33.79 -29.44
C ILE A 9 13.33 -33.85 -28.01
N LEU A 10 12.92 -35.02 -27.52
CA LEU A 10 12.45 -35.20 -26.14
C LEU A 10 13.49 -34.75 -25.09
N ILE A 11 14.77 -35.08 -25.30
CA ILE A 11 15.85 -34.67 -24.40
C ILE A 11 16.07 -33.16 -24.46
N ILE A 12 16.15 -32.57 -25.66
CA ILE A 12 16.36 -31.13 -25.84
C ILE A 12 15.18 -30.33 -25.28
N THR A 13 13.94 -30.75 -25.57
CA THR A 13 12.74 -30.14 -25.00
C THR A 13 12.73 -30.27 -23.47
N GLY A 14 13.11 -31.44 -22.92
CA GLY A 14 13.24 -31.62 -21.47
C GLY A 14 14.30 -30.72 -20.84
N ILE A 15 15.45 -30.54 -21.49
CA ILE A 15 16.51 -29.62 -21.04
C ILE A 15 16.01 -28.17 -21.08
N LEU A 16 15.38 -27.75 -22.17
CA LEU A 16 14.86 -26.38 -22.31
C LEU A 16 13.74 -26.09 -21.29
N LEU A 17 12.86 -27.07 -21.03
CA LEU A 17 11.79 -26.96 -20.03
C LEU A 17 12.33 -26.81 -18.61
N LEU A 18 13.52 -27.34 -18.30
CA LEU A 18 14.17 -27.17 -17.00
C LEU A 18 15.10 -25.95 -16.97
N ALA A 19 15.71 -25.60 -18.10
CA ALA A 19 16.64 -24.48 -18.19
C ALA A 19 15.95 -23.14 -17.94
N ILE A 20 14.73 -22.94 -18.44
CA ILE A 20 14.00 -21.67 -18.26
C ILE A 20 13.66 -21.43 -16.77
N PRO A 21 13.00 -22.37 -16.04
CA PRO A 21 12.75 -22.18 -14.62
C PRO A 21 14.02 -22.03 -13.80
N VAL A 22 15.07 -22.81 -14.09
CA VAL A 22 16.36 -22.68 -13.39
C VAL A 22 16.97 -21.31 -13.64
N PHE A 23 16.95 -20.81 -14.89
CA PHE A 23 17.43 -19.47 -15.21
C PHE A 23 16.66 -18.38 -14.46
N LEU A 24 15.32 -18.46 -14.43
CA LEU A 24 14.51 -17.50 -13.69
C LEU A 24 14.78 -17.53 -12.18
N ILE A 25 14.96 -18.71 -11.59
CA ILE A 25 15.33 -18.85 -10.17
C ILE A 25 16.72 -18.24 -9.91
N VAL A 26 17.69 -18.49 -10.79
CA VAL A 26 19.03 -17.88 -10.69
C VAL A 26 18.94 -16.36 -10.81
N CYS A 27 18.15 -15.83 -11.74
CA CYS A 27 17.93 -14.39 -11.89
C CYS A 27 17.29 -13.79 -10.64
N ALA A 28 16.26 -14.44 -10.09
CA ALA A 28 15.59 -13.98 -8.88
C ALA A 28 16.50 -13.98 -7.65
N LEU A 29 17.19 -15.10 -7.39
CA LEU A 29 17.86 -15.34 -6.10
C LEU A 29 19.36 -15.02 -6.09
N CYS A 30 20.04 -15.08 -7.23
CA CYS A 30 21.50 -14.96 -7.29
C CYS A 30 22.00 -13.61 -7.84
N LEU A 31 21.15 -12.84 -8.53
CA LEU A 31 21.51 -11.49 -8.94
C LEU A 31 21.47 -10.53 -7.72
N PRO A 32 22.31 -9.48 -7.72
CA PRO A 32 22.25 -8.43 -6.70
C PRO A 32 20.84 -7.86 -6.58
N ALA A 33 20.47 -7.47 -5.37
CA ALA A 33 19.19 -6.81 -5.13
C ALA A 33 19.11 -5.51 -5.95
N ARG A 34 17.90 -5.20 -6.40
CA ARG A 34 17.56 -4.06 -7.25
C ARG A 34 16.50 -3.18 -6.62
N TYR A 35 15.65 -3.73 -5.77
CA TYR A 35 14.52 -2.99 -5.19
C TYR A 35 14.82 -2.37 -3.81
N GLU A 36 16.07 -2.41 -3.34
CA GLU A 36 16.46 -1.97 -1.98
C GLU A 36 16.12 -0.52 -1.67
N GLU A 37 16.20 0.37 -2.66
CA GLU A 37 15.95 1.82 -2.49
C GLU A 37 14.48 2.21 -2.73
N THR A 38 13.64 1.23 -3.09
CA THR A 38 12.20 1.46 -3.29
C THR A 38 11.45 1.59 -1.97
N PHE A 39 10.22 2.10 -2.02
CA PHE A 39 9.32 2.11 -0.86
C PHE A 39 9.18 0.74 -0.21
N LEU A 40 9.09 -0.33 -1.01
CA LEU A 40 9.01 -1.71 -0.56
C LEU A 40 10.32 -2.23 0.06
N GLY A 41 11.46 -1.67 -0.35
CA GLY A 41 12.78 -2.01 0.19
C GLY A 41 12.95 -1.66 1.67
N GLU A 42 12.08 -0.82 2.23
CA GLU A 42 12.04 -0.52 3.66
C GLU A 42 11.51 -1.69 4.52
N LEU A 43 10.73 -2.61 3.94
CA LEU A 43 10.12 -3.70 4.70
C LEU A 43 11.14 -4.53 5.48
N ARG A 44 12.35 -4.73 4.92
CA ARG A 44 13.43 -5.43 5.60
C ARG A 44 13.92 -4.69 6.85
N GLU A 45 14.02 -3.36 6.81
CA GLU A 45 14.48 -2.56 7.94
C GLU A 45 13.42 -2.54 9.05
N LYS A 46 12.14 -2.53 8.67
CA LYS A 46 11.01 -2.70 9.60
C LYS A 46 11.04 -4.07 10.28
N CYS A 47 11.26 -5.15 9.53
CA CYS A 47 11.44 -6.50 10.09
C CYS A 47 12.65 -6.57 11.01
N ARG A 48 13.79 -6.03 10.57
CA ARG A 48 15.01 -5.98 11.38
C ARG A 48 14.81 -5.19 12.67
N ARG A 49 14.17 -4.02 12.61
CA ARG A 49 13.81 -3.21 13.78
C ARG A 49 12.93 -4.00 14.74
N LEU A 50 11.90 -4.68 14.22
CA LEU A 50 11.02 -5.52 15.03
C LEU A 50 11.82 -6.65 15.72
N GLU A 51 12.76 -7.29 15.03
CA GLU A 51 13.54 -8.41 15.55
C GLU A 51 14.66 -7.99 16.52
N GLU A 52 15.34 -6.88 16.25
CA GLU A 52 16.56 -6.50 16.98
C GLU A 52 16.28 -5.63 18.21
N ILE A 53 15.18 -4.87 18.23
CA ILE A 53 14.88 -4.01 19.37
C ILE A 53 14.55 -4.84 20.61
N GLU A 54 15.20 -4.48 21.71
CA GLU A 54 15.01 -5.08 23.04
C GLU A 54 14.00 -4.29 23.87
N GLY A 55 13.47 -4.92 24.92
CA GLY A 55 12.50 -4.31 25.83
C GLY A 55 11.05 -4.53 25.39
N LYS A 56 10.13 -3.83 26.06
CA LYS A 56 8.70 -3.85 25.71
C LYS A 56 8.50 -3.02 24.46
N ARG A 57 7.61 -3.45 23.56
CA ARG A 57 7.37 -2.72 22.31
C ARG A 57 5.91 -2.33 22.13
N ILE A 58 5.69 -1.15 21.56
CA ILE A 58 4.43 -0.79 20.90
C ILE A 58 4.65 -1.00 19.41
N ILE A 59 3.95 -1.98 18.83
CA ILE A 59 4.06 -2.36 17.43
C ILE A 59 2.81 -1.87 16.72
N LEU A 60 2.97 -0.90 15.82
CA LEU A 60 1.89 -0.36 15.01
C LEU A 60 1.86 -1.17 13.70
N ALA A 61 0.80 -1.93 13.43
CA ALA A 61 0.73 -2.80 12.25
C ALA A 61 -0.52 -2.52 11.40
N GLY A 62 -0.33 -2.45 10.09
CA GLY A 62 -1.38 -2.09 9.13
C GLY A 62 -0.76 -1.74 7.78
N GLY A 63 -1.53 -1.09 6.89
CA GLY A 63 -1.00 -0.60 5.64
C GLY A 63 -0.23 0.72 5.78
N SER A 64 -0.29 1.50 4.73
CA SER A 64 0.42 2.75 4.55
C SER A 64 -0.08 3.85 5.48
N GLY A 65 -1.34 3.83 5.90
CA GLY A 65 -1.90 4.73 6.90
C GLY A 65 -1.10 4.71 8.22
N ILE A 66 -0.55 3.56 8.62
CA ILE A 66 0.37 3.46 9.76
C ILE A 66 1.72 4.14 9.46
N ALA A 67 2.30 3.92 8.27
CA ALA A 67 3.58 4.53 7.89
C ALA A 67 3.52 6.07 7.92
N PHE A 68 2.40 6.66 7.49
CA PHE A 68 2.17 8.10 7.49
C PHE A 68 1.57 8.64 8.80
N GLY A 69 0.90 7.79 9.59
CA GLY A 69 -0.06 8.24 10.60
C GLY A 69 0.49 8.52 11.99
N TYR A 70 1.73 8.15 12.29
CA TYR A 70 2.27 8.21 13.66
C TYR A 70 3.60 8.94 13.75
N ASP A 71 3.77 9.67 14.85
CA ASP A 71 5.06 10.12 15.35
C ASP A 71 5.52 9.12 16.42
N SER A 72 6.36 8.18 16.01
CA SER A 72 6.82 7.11 16.91
C SER A 72 7.70 7.64 18.04
N SER A 73 8.42 8.75 17.82
CA SER A 73 9.24 9.37 18.86
C SER A 73 8.38 9.98 19.98
N MET A 74 7.25 10.58 19.61
CA MET A 74 6.27 11.12 20.55
C MET A 74 5.57 10.00 21.33
N LEU A 75 5.31 8.84 20.71
CA LEU A 75 4.82 7.65 21.41
C LEU A 75 5.83 7.13 22.45
N GLU A 76 7.11 7.01 22.11
CA GLU A 76 8.15 6.60 23.08
C GLU A 76 8.28 7.59 24.23
N TRP A 77 8.18 8.90 23.95
CA TRP A 77 8.21 9.91 25.01
C TRP A 77 7.00 9.80 25.95
N ALA A 78 5.83 9.44 25.42
CA ALA A 78 4.62 9.21 26.20
C ALA A 78 4.69 7.93 27.05
N PHE A 79 5.43 6.92 26.60
CA PHE A 79 5.55 5.60 27.23
C PHE A 79 7.03 5.16 27.34
N PRO A 80 7.82 5.74 28.27
CA PRO A 80 9.27 5.57 28.31
C PRO A 80 9.77 4.13 28.53
N GLU A 81 8.92 3.23 29.01
CA GLU A 81 9.23 1.81 29.16
C GLU A 81 9.04 0.98 27.89
N TYR A 82 8.48 1.59 26.83
CA TYR A 82 8.26 0.97 25.53
C TYR A 82 9.19 1.56 24.46
N GLN A 83 9.61 0.70 23.55
CA GLN A 83 10.14 1.10 22.25
C GLN A 83 9.03 1.03 21.21
N VAL A 84 9.06 1.88 20.18
CA VAL A 84 8.03 1.89 19.14
C VAL A 84 8.56 1.29 17.84
N VAL A 85 7.76 0.44 17.21
CA VAL A 85 8.02 -0.14 15.89
C VAL A 85 6.86 0.23 14.98
N ASN A 86 7.11 1.11 14.01
CA ASN A 86 6.16 1.38 12.94
C ASN A 86 6.26 0.25 11.89
N PHE A 87 5.36 -0.71 12.00
CA PHE A 87 5.21 -1.87 11.13
C PHE A 87 4.06 -1.66 10.11
N GLY A 88 3.89 -0.42 9.66
CA GLY A 88 3.05 -0.08 8.50
C GLY A 88 3.83 -0.09 7.20
N MET A 89 3.22 -0.57 6.11
CA MET A 89 3.87 -0.65 4.79
C MET A 89 2.84 -0.46 3.66
N TYR A 90 3.28 -0.49 2.40
CA TYR A 90 2.42 -0.34 1.23
C TYR A 90 1.10 -1.13 1.32
N ALA A 91 -0.05 -0.44 1.22
CA ALA A 91 -1.37 -1.11 1.21
C ALA A 91 -1.51 -2.14 0.08
N GLY A 92 -0.88 -1.90 -1.07
CA GLY A 92 -0.81 -2.83 -2.20
C GLY A 92 0.00 -4.10 -1.95
N LEU A 93 0.68 -4.23 -0.79
CA LEU A 93 1.29 -5.49 -0.35
C LEU A 93 0.25 -6.43 0.31
N GLY A 94 -0.78 -5.84 0.93
CA GLY A 94 -1.82 -6.52 1.70
C GLY A 94 -1.50 -6.61 3.20
N THR A 95 -2.49 -6.28 4.05
CA THR A 95 -2.36 -6.29 5.52
C THR A 95 -1.86 -7.62 6.05
N LYS A 96 -2.27 -8.75 5.44
CA LYS A 96 -1.82 -10.09 5.83
C LYS A 96 -0.31 -10.25 5.88
N VAL A 97 0.43 -9.55 5.01
CA VAL A 97 1.89 -9.60 5.02
C VAL A 97 2.44 -9.02 6.31
N MET A 98 1.87 -7.91 6.79
CA MET A 98 2.30 -7.27 8.03
C MET A 98 1.99 -8.16 9.24
N LEU A 99 0.89 -8.91 9.21
CA LEU A 99 0.55 -9.89 10.24
C LEU A 99 1.52 -11.09 10.19
N ASP A 100 1.76 -11.66 9.01
CA ASP A 100 2.64 -12.83 8.82
C ASP A 100 4.08 -12.57 9.27
N LEU A 101 4.63 -11.42 8.87
CA LEU A 101 6.03 -11.08 9.14
C LEU A 101 6.25 -10.72 10.61
N SER A 102 5.23 -10.22 11.30
CA SER A 102 5.34 -9.84 12.71
C SER A 102 5.03 -10.98 13.69
N GLU A 103 4.19 -11.95 13.31
CA GLU A 103 3.67 -13.02 14.21
C GLU A 103 4.77 -13.73 15.00
N GLY A 104 5.89 -14.07 14.34
CA GLY A 104 7.01 -14.79 14.96
C GLY A 104 8.00 -13.93 15.76
N SER A 105 7.87 -12.61 15.70
CA SER A 105 8.82 -11.65 16.30
C SER A 105 8.23 -10.90 17.50
N VAL A 106 6.91 -10.97 17.70
CA VAL A 106 6.21 -10.48 18.89
C VAL A 106 6.63 -11.29 20.12
N ARG A 107 6.63 -10.65 21.28
CA ARG A 107 7.12 -11.18 22.56
C ARG A 107 6.17 -10.81 23.70
N GLU A 108 6.42 -11.41 24.86
CA GLU A 108 5.71 -11.09 26.10
C GLU A 108 5.78 -9.60 26.42
N ASN A 109 4.65 -9.03 26.85
CA ASN A 109 4.46 -7.61 27.19
C ASN A 109 4.50 -6.62 26.02
N ASP A 110 4.57 -7.06 24.77
CA ASP A 110 4.31 -6.18 23.65
C ASP A 110 2.86 -5.69 23.64
N ILE A 111 2.65 -4.52 23.06
CA ILE A 111 1.35 -4.01 22.65
C ILE A 111 1.35 -3.94 21.13
N VAL A 112 0.47 -4.70 20.50
CA VAL A 112 0.26 -4.65 19.04
C VAL A 112 -1.03 -3.90 18.75
N ILE A 113 -0.93 -2.83 17.97
CA ILE A 113 -2.08 -2.04 17.51
C ILE A 113 -2.27 -2.31 16.03
N LEU A 114 -3.34 -3.04 15.71
CA LEU A 114 -3.78 -3.26 14.34
C LEU A 114 -4.63 -2.06 13.90
N SER A 115 -4.22 -1.41 12.82
CA SER A 115 -4.94 -0.27 12.24
C SER A 115 -4.91 -0.34 10.71
N PRO A 116 -5.58 -1.34 10.10
CA PRO A 116 -5.78 -1.36 8.66
C PRO A 116 -6.60 -0.13 8.21
N GLU A 117 -6.28 0.39 7.04
CA GLU A 117 -7.11 1.35 6.31
C GLU A 117 -8.55 0.83 6.15
N GLN A 118 -9.51 1.75 6.27
CA GLN A 118 -10.95 1.48 6.14
C GLN A 118 -11.35 1.31 4.66
N GLU A 119 -10.80 0.29 4.02
CA GLU A 119 -10.91 -0.02 2.61
C GLU A 119 -11.04 -1.53 2.39
N ALA A 120 -11.84 -1.94 1.41
CA ALA A 120 -12.11 -3.35 1.15
C ALA A 120 -10.85 -4.17 0.85
N GLN A 121 -9.86 -3.61 0.14
CA GLN A 121 -8.61 -4.32 -0.13
C GLN A 121 -7.83 -4.59 1.16
N THR A 122 -7.68 -3.56 2.00
CA THR A 122 -6.90 -3.65 3.24
C THR A 122 -7.60 -4.49 4.33
N LEU A 123 -8.93 -4.53 4.32
CA LEU A 123 -9.79 -5.35 5.18
C LEU A 123 -10.14 -6.73 4.56
N SER A 124 -9.27 -7.25 3.71
CA SER A 124 -9.45 -8.53 3.03
C SER A 124 -8.24 -9.44 3.10
N ASP A 125 -8.40 -10.65 2.56
CA ASP A 125 -7.32 -11.61 2.38
C ASP A 125 -6.37 -11.29 1.22
N TYR A 126 -6.44 -10.07 0.67
CA TYR A 126 -5.59 -9.58 -0.41
C TYR A 126 -4.11 -9.76 -0.09
N PHE A 127 -3.36 -10.17 -1.11
CA PHE A 127 -1.94 -10.39 -1.09
C PHE A 127 -1.39 -10.11 -2.48
N ASN A 128 -0.26 -9.42 -2.57
CA ASN A 128 0.40 -9.16 -3.85
C ASN A 128 1.76 -9.86 -3.89
N GLY A 129 1.84 -10.95 -4.65
CA GLY A 129 3.07 -11.75 -4.76
C GLY A 129 4.22 -11.01 -5.43
N GLU A 130 3.94 -10.14 -6.40
CA GLU A 130 4.97 -9.36 -7.08
C GLU A 130 5.58 -8.32 -6.13
N ALA A 131 4.73 -7.55 -5.45
CA ALA A 131 5.19 -6.60 -4.43
C ALA A 131 5.98 -7.29 -3.30
N MET A 132 5.56 -8.50 -2.88
CA MET A 132 6.28 -9.26 -1.87
C MET A 132 7.66 -9.74 -2.36
N TRP A 133 7.80 -10.18 -3.63
CA TRP A 133 9.11 -10.49 -4.20
C TRP A 133 10.03 -9.28 -4.23
N GLN A 134 9.50 -8.12 -4.64
CA GLN A 134 10.24 -6.86 -4.65
C GLN A 134 10.67 -6.44 -3.24
N ALA A 135 9.79 -6.56 -2.25
CA ALA A 135 10.08 -6.21 -0.86
C ALA A 135 11.10 -7.14 -0.20
N ALA A 136 11.10 -8.43 -0.57
CA ALA A 136 12.07 -9.42 -0.08
C ALA A 136 13.39 -9.42 -0.85
N ASP A 137 13.56 -8.58 -1.86
CA ASP A 137 14.76 -8.56 -2.68
C ASP A 137 15.99 -8.16 -1.86
N GLY A 138 16.94 -9.09 -1.71
CA GLY A 138 18.10 -8.95 -0.85
C GLY A 138 17.93 -9.53 0.56
N GLU A 139 16.72 -9.88 0.98
CA GLU A 139 16.44 -10.54 2.27
C GLU A 139 15.36 -11.62 2.11
N PHE A 140 15.68 -12.66 1.34
CA PHE A 140 14.73 -13.74 1.02
C PHE A 140 14.33 -14.59 2.24
N SER A 141 14.97 -14.42 3.41
CA SER A 141 14.54 -15.11 4.63
C SER A 141 13.12 -14.70 5.05
N LEU A 142 12.68 -13.49 4.69
CA LEU A 142 11.31 -13.01 4.90
C LEU A 142 10.26 -13.92 4.25
N LEU A 143 10.59 -14.56 3.13
CA LEU A 143 9.66 -15.42 2.41
C LEU A 143 9.29 -16.68 3.20
N PHE A 144 10.16 -17.13 4.12
CA PHE A 144 9.86 -18.27 4.99
C PHE A 144 8.84 -17.93 6.08
N LYS A 145 8.58 -16.64 6.33
CA LYS A 145 7.59 -16.15 7.29
C LYS A 145 6.19 -15.98 6.67
N ILE A 146 6.09 -15.93 5.34
CA ILE A 146 4.82 -15.82 4.63
C ILE A 146 4.04 -17.14 4.69
N LYS A 147 2.75 -17.08 5.06
CA LYS A 147 1.91 -18.28 5.18
C LYS A 147 1.72 -19.00 3.84
N ARG A 148 1.64 -20.34 3.92
CA ARG A 148 1.59 -21.24 2.75
C ARG A 148 0.45 -20.96 1.77
N GLY A 149 -0.66 -20.39 2.23
CA GLY A 149 -1.78 -20.00 1.37
C GLY A 149 -1.39 -19.02 0.25
N ASN A 150 -0.34 -18.23 0.46
CA ASN A 150 0.12 -17.20 -0.47
C ASN A 150 1.18 -17.72 -1.47
N TRP A 151 1.71 -18.93 -1.28
CA TRP A 151 2.81 -19.45 -2.09
C TRP A 151 2.43 -19.67 -3.56
N GLY A 152 1.16 -19.95 -3.85
CA GLY A 152 0.67 -20.04 -5.23
C GLY A 152 0.81 -18.71 -5.98
N GLN A 153 0.46 -17.60 -5.34
CA GLN A 153 0.59 -16.26 -5.91
C GLN A 153 2.07 -15.85 -6.05
N MET A 154 2.91 -16.20 -5.07
CA MET A 154 4.36 -16.01 -5.15
C MET A 154 4.96 -16.77 -6.35
N LEU A 155 4.63 -18.05 -6.53
CA LEU A 155 5.14 -18.83 -7.67
C LEU A 155 4.65 -18.27 -9.01
N GLY A 156 3.40 -17.79 -9.06
CA GLY A 156 2.83 -17.19 -10.28
C GLY A 156 3.50 -15.90 -10.72
N THR A 157 4.02 -15.11 -9.77
CA THR A 157 4.64 -13.79 -10.02
C THR A 157 6.16 -13.83 -10.15
N LEU A 158 6.81 -14.94 -9.75
CA LEU A 158 8.26 -15.12 -9.84
C LEU A 158 8.84 -14.86 -11.25
N PRO A 159 8.25 -15.34 -12.36
CA PRO A 159 8.82 -15.10 -13.70
C PRO A 159 8.91 -13.61 -14.05
N GLY A 160 7.91 -12.81 -13.70
CA GLY A 160 7.88 -11.37 -13.95
C GLY A 160 8.98 -10.66 -13.16
N PHE A 161 9.01 -10.88 -11.84
CA PHE A 161 10.05 -10.34 -10.96
C PHE A 161 11.47 -10.72 -11.43
N ALA A 162 11.70 -11.99 -11.77
CA ALA A 162 13.00 -12.47 -12.23
C ALA A 162 13.43 -11.81 -13.55
N ALA A 163 12.49 -11.61 -14.49
CA ALA A 163 12.74 -10.94 -15.75
C ALA A 163 13.09 -9.46 -15.55
N ASP A 164 12.36 -8.75 -14.70
CA ASP A 164 12.66 -7.35 -14.38
C ASP A 164 14.00 -7.20 -13.65
N LYS A 165 14.27 -8.04 -12.66
CA LYS A 165 15.56 -8.04 -11.96
C LYS A 165 16.73 -8.32 -12.92
N PHE A 166 16.56 -9.26 -13.86
CA PHE A 166 17.55 -9.52 -14.91
C PHE A 166 17.75 -8.32 -15.83
N ARG A 167 16.67 -7.65 -16.25
CA ARG A 167 16.72 -6.43 -17.07
C ARG A 167 17.50 -5.32 -16.36
N TYR A 168 17.16 -5.01 -15.11
CA TYR A 168 17.89 -4.03 -14.31
C TYR A 168 19.37 -4.42 -14.17
N HIS A 169 19.66 -5.70 -13.96
CA HIS A 169 21.03 -6.17 -13.90
C HIS A 169 21.80 -6.00 -15.20
N LEU A 170 21.19 -6.32 -16.35
CA LEU A 170 21.80 -6.18 -17.67
C LEU A 170 22.15 -4.72 -18.00
N HIS A 171 21.29 -3.78 -17.59
CA HIS A 171 21.48 -2.34 -17.84
C HIS A 171 22.28 -1.63 -16.75
N GLY A 172 22.60 -2.30 -15.64
CA GLY A 172 23.30 -1.69 -14.51
C GLY A 172 22.48 -0.64 -13.77
N THR A 173 21.15 -0.70 -13.86
CA THR A 173 20.22 0.26 -13.27
C THR A 173 19.44 -0.35 -12.10
N THR A 174 18.72 0.50 -11.38
CA THR A 174 17.74 0.13 -10.35
C THR A 174 16.46 0.95 -10.56
N PRO A 175 15.31 0.50 -10.04
CA PRO A 175 14.18 1.37 -9.73
C PRO A 175 14.61 2.70 -9.08
N GLU A 176 14.16 3.83 -9.63
CA GLU A 176 14.37 5.18 -9.07
C GLU A 176 13.02 5.85 -8.80
N PRO A 177 12.31 5.45 -7.72
CA PRO A 177 10.99 6.02 -7.45
C PRO A 177 11.06 7.51 -7.10
N GLU A 178 10.14 8.27 -7.69
CA GLU A 178 9.96 9.70 -7.45
C GLU A 178 9.13 9.99 -6.20
N GLY A 179 9.27 11.22 -5.67
CA GLY A 179 8.43 11.74 -4.59
C GLY A 179 8.66 11.04 -3.24
N ILE A 180 7.57 10.88 -2.47
CA ILE A 180 7.62 10.35 -1.10
C ILE A 180 7.78 8.81 -1.06
N TYR A 181 7.48 8.10 -2.15
CA TYR A 181 7.38 6.64 -2.15
C TYR A 181 8.72 5.96 -2.43
N ARG A 182 9.69 6.21 -1.55
CA ARG A 182 11.07 5.72 -1.64
C ARG A 182 11.62 5.42 -0.25
N LYS A 183 12.70 4.62 -0.17
CA LYS A 183 13.24 4.14 1.11
C LYS A 183 13.71 5.26 2.04
N ASP A 184 14.38 6.28 1.51
CA ASP A 184 14.93 7.38 2.30
C ASP A 184 13.87 8.37 2.82
N SER A 185 12.59 8.18 2.46
CA SER A 185 11.48 8.87 3.10
C SER A 185 11.18 8.34 4.51
N PHE A 186 11.69 7.17 4.88
CA PHE A 186 11.47 6.57 6.19
C PHE A 186 12.53 7.03 7.20
N ASN A 187 12.08 7.38 8.40
CA ASN A 187 12.96 7.62 9.53
C ASN A 187 13.36 6.28 10.20
N ALA A 188 14.21 6.34 11.24
CA ALA A 188 14.70 5.15 11.94
C ALA A 188 13.60 4.32 12.65
N TYR A 189 12.40 4.87 12.84
CA TYR A 189 11.25 4.15 13.39
C TYR A 189 10.44 3.39 12.34
N GLY A 190 10.64 3.73 11.06
CA GLY A 190 9.79 3.33 9.95
C GLY A 190 8.61 4.29 9.72
N ASP A 191 8.60 5.49 10.31
CA ASP A 191 7.60 6.50 9.94
C ASP A 191 8.05 7.25 8.68
N ILE A 192 7.11 7.72 7.87
CA ILE A 192 7.41 8.67 6.80
C ILE A 192 7.81 10.03 7.40
N ASP A 193 8.94 10.59 6.95
CA ASP A 193 9.46 11.89 7.40
C ASP A 193 8.47 13.01 7.05
N THR A 194 8.06 13.74 8.09
CA THR A 194 7.05 14.79 8.04
C THR A 194 7.45 16.00 7.21
N LYS A 195 8.76 16.23 7.00
CA LYS A 195 9.24 17.36 6.18
C LYS A 195 8.80 17.27 4.72
N LEU A 196 8.45 16.07 4.25
CA LEU A 196 8.08 15.82 2.86
C LEU A 196 6.56 15.86 2.64
N CYS A 197 5.75 15.84 3.70
CA CYS A 197 4.28 15.74 3.66
C CYS A 197 3.63 16.91 4.43
N GLY A 198 3.68 18.13 3.91
CA GLY A 198 3.27 19.33 4.67
C GLY A 198 1.79 19.70 4.62
N GLN A 199 1.07 19.35 3.56
CA GLN A 199 -0.33 19.75 3.34
C GLN A 199 -1.05 18.77 2.41
N ASN A 200 -2.38 18.86 2.33
CA ASN A 200 -3.17 18.07 1.40
C ASN A 200 -2.89 18.50 -0.05
N ILE A 201 -2.59 17.54 -0.94
CA ILE A 201 -2.31 17.76 -2.37
C ILE A 201 -3.35 17.12 -3.28
N MET A 202 -4.42 16.55 -2.71
CA MET A 202 -5.46 15.89 -3.48
C MET A 202 -6.37 16.93 -4.15
N PRO A 203 -6.71 16.76 -5.45
CA PRO A 203 -7.75 17.55 -6.09
C PRO A 203 -9.04 17.54 -5.25
N GLN A 204 -9.64 18.71 -5.01
CA GLN A 204 -10.85 18.85 -4.18
C GLN A 204 -10.69 18.37 -2.71
N GLY A 205 -9.46 18.09 -2.26
CA GLY A 205 -9.14 17.71 -0.89
C GLY A 205 -9.33 16.23 -0.53
N TYR A 206 -9.73 15.36 -1.46
CA TYR A 206 -9.87 13.93 -1.20
C TYR A 206 -9.74 13.09 -2.48
N ASP A 207 -9.43 11.81 -2.31
CA ASP A 207 -9.38 10.85 -3.42
C ASP A 207 -10.75 10.22 -3.64
N ARG A 208 -11.33 10.45 -4.82
CA ARG A 208 -12.67 10.00 -5.19
C ARG A 208 -12.71 8.50 -5.54
N ASN A 209 -11.55 7.92 -5.84
CA ASN A 209 -11.43 6.51 -6.21
C ASN A 209 -11.34 5.57 -5.01
N THR A 210 -11.06 6.11 -3.82
CA THR A 210 -10.97 5.33 -2.58
C THR A 210 -12.02 5.81 -1.56
N PRO A 211 -13.33 5.67 -1.84
CA PRO A 211 -14.36 6.07 -0.90
C PRO A 211 -14.31 5.21 0.36
N VAL A 212 -14.51 5.85 1.50
CA VAL A 212 -14.48 5.20 2.82
C VAL A 212 -15.89 4.80 3.21
N ARG A 213 -16.08 3.53 3.58
CA ARG A 213 -17.39 2.98 3.93
C ARG A 213 -17.34 2.30 5.29
N PHE A 214 -18.29 2.66 6.15
CA PHE A 214 -18.54 2.04 7.44
C PHE A 214 -19.78 1.13 7.34
N THR A 215 -19.65 0.09 6.51
CA THR A 215 -20.70 -0.87 6.21
C THR A 215 -20.13 -2.29 6.20
N ASP A 216 -20.97 -3.28 6.51
CA ASP A 216 -20.54 -4.67 6.71
C ASP A 216 -19.97 -5.36 5.45
N ASP A 217 -20.15 -4.77 4.27
CA ASP A 217 -19.59 -5.31 3.02
C ASP A 217 -18.12 -4.93 2.79
N VAL A 218 -17.54 -4.11 3.66
CA VAL A 218 -16.14 -3.68 3.53
C VAL A 218 -15.13 -4.74 4.00
N TRP A 219 -15.49 -5.60 4.96
CA TRP A 219 -14.60 -6.65 5.45
C TRP A 219 -14.90 -8.00 4.78
N GLN A 220 -13.86 -8.81 4.61
CA GLN A 220 -14.03 -10.24 4.36
C GLN A 220 -14.05 -11.00 5.69
N GLU A 221 -14.99 -11.93 5.85
CA GLU A 221 -15.10 -12.72 7.09
C GLU A 221 -13.86 -13.56 7.33
N GLU A 222 -13.26 -14.09 6.26
CA GLU A 222 -11.99 -14.82 6.31
C GLU A 222 -10.86 -13.97 6.89
N PHE A 223 -10.86 -12.66 6.62
CA PHE A 223 -9.85 -11.75 7.15
C PHE A 223 -10.10 -11.40 8.63
N ILE A 224 -11.37 -11.31 9.06
CA ILE A 224 -11.71 -11.23 10.50
C ILE A 224 -11.19 -12.47 11.24
N GLU A 225 -11.43 -13.67 10.71
CA GLU A 225 -10.91 -14.91 11.28
C GLU A 225 -9.38 -14.94 11.31
N TYR A 226 -8.75 -14.38 10.29
CA TYR A 226 -7.31 -14.23 10.20
C TYR A 226 -6.75 -13.34 11.32
N MET A 227 -7.34 -12.16 11.53
CA MET A 227 -6.96 -11.24 12.60
C MET A 227 -7.18 -11.86 13.98
N ASN A 228 -8.30 -12.55 14.20
CA ASN A 228 -8.59 -13.24 15.46
C ASN A 228 -7.59 -14.36 15.75
N THR A 229 -7.22 -15.13 14.72
CA THR A 229 -6.21 -16.19 14.85
C THR A 229 -4.84 -15.60 15.18
N TYR A 230 -4.46 -14.52 14.50
CA TYR A 230 -3.23 -13.78 14.79
C TYR A 230 -3.22 -13.26 16.22
N ALA A 231 -4.26 -12.55 16.65
CA ALA A 231 -4.38 -12.00 17.99
C ALA A 231 -4.27 -13.09 19.07
N LEU A 232 -4.98 -14.21 18.89
CA LEU A 232 -4.92 -15.35 19.80
C LEU A 232 -3.51 -15.93 19.94
N GLN A 233 -2.72 -15.98 18.86
CA GLN A 233 -1.33 -16.46 18.93
C GLN A 233 -0.44 -15.49 19.69
N LEU A 234 -0.64 -14.19 19.52
CA LEU A 234 0.14 -13.18 20.23
C LEU A 234 -0.20 -13.10 21.72
N GLU A 235 -1.47 -13.21 22.07
CA GLU A 235 -1.93 -13.22 23.46
C GLU A 235 -1.40 -14.44 24.23
N LYS A 236 -1.29 -15.61 23.57
CA LYS A 236 -0.62 -16.79 24.15
C LYS A 236 0.85 -16.56 24.48
N GLN A 237 1.50 -15.63 23.77
CA GLN A 237 2.88 -15.22 24.05
C GLN A 237 2.96 -14.10 25.09
N GLY A 238 1.82 -13.64 25.62
CA GLY A 238 1.73 -12.59 26.64
C GLY A 238 1.74 -11.17 26.08
N ALA A 239 1.51 -10.99 24.77
CA ALA A 239 1.28 -9.67 24.18
C ALA A 239 -0.18 -9.22 24.36
N LYS A 240 -0.42 -7.91 24.27
CA LYS A 240 -1.76 -7.33 24.12
C LYS A 240 -2.00 -6.99 22.66
N VAL A 241 -3.18 -7.27 22.13
CA VAL A 241 -3.55 -6.93 20.76
C VAL A 241 -4.80 -6.07 20.77
N TRP A 242 -4.74 -4.92 20.09
CA TRP A 242 -5.84 -3.95 20.03
C TRP A 242 -6.10 -3.56 18.58
N TYR A 243 -7.37 -3.39 18.23
CA TYR A 243 -7.78 -2.76 16.98
C TYR A 243 -7.98 -1.27 17.21
N ARG A 244 -7.41 -0.43 16.35
CA ARG A 244 -7.68 1.01 16.33
C ARG A 244 -8.04 1.42 14.91
N PHE A 245 -9.05 2.27 14.75
CA PHE A 245 -9.41 2.78 13.43
C PHE A 245 -8.26 3.61 12.84
N CYS A 246 -7.90 3.29 11.60
CA CYS A 246 -7.00 4.13 10.81
C CYS A 246 -7.69 5.48 10.55
N PRO A 247 -6.98 6.61 10.64
CA PRO A 247 -7.51 7.91 10.22
C PRO A 247 -8.06 7.87 8.81
N VAL A 248 -9.22 8.49 8.62
CA VAL A 248 -9.93 8.59 7.33
C VAL A 248 -10.34 10.02 7.03
N ASN A 249 -10.23 10.40 5.77
CA ASN A 249 -10.63 11.72 5.30
C ASN A 249 -12.16 11.87 5.32
N ALA A 250 -12.68 12.83 6.08
CA ALA A 250 -14.11 13.08 6.25
C ALA A 250 -14.85 13.31 4.94
N LEU A 251 -14.21 13.91 3.93
CA LEU A 251 -14.80 14.12 2.60
C LEU A 251 -15.03 12.81 1.82
N ALA A 252 -14.25 11.77 2.14
CA ALA A 252 -14.35 10.47 1.49
C ALA A 252 -15.35 9.52 2.16
N VAL A 253 -15.87 9.88 3.34
CA VAL A 253 -16.80 9.04 4.10
C VAL A 253 -18.16 9.03 3.40
N GLY A 254 -18.52 7.86 2.88
CA GLY A 254 -19.83 7.57 2.31
C GLY A 254 -20.92 7.45 3.39
N PRO A 255 -22.18 7.24 2.97
CA PRO A 255 -23.28 7.02 3.90
C PRO A 255 -23.02 5.76 4.75
N GLY A 256 -23.19 5.89 6.06
CA GLY A 256 -23.01 4.79 7.00
C GLY A 256 -23.24 5.25 8.44
N ASP A 257 -23.43 4.30 9.35
CA ASP A 257 -23.51 4.56 10.79
C ASP A 257 -22.23 4.01 11.44
N ILE A 258 -21.32 4.91 11.78
CA ILE A 258 -20.03 4.58 12.40
C ILE A 258 -20.23 3.85 13.73
N SER A 259 -21.27 4.18 14.49
CA SER A 259 -21.53 3.54 15.79
C SER A 259 -22.01 2.11 15.58
N ALA A 260 -22.95 1.89 14.65
CA ALA A 260 -23.43 0.56 14.31
C ALA A 260 -22.31 -0.32 13.73
N TYR A 261 -21.46 0.25 12.85
CA TYR A 261 -20.29 -0.44 12.30
C TYR A 261 -19.31 -0.85 13.40
N TYR A 262 -19.01 0.05 14.34
CA TYR A 262 -18.16 -0.23 15.49
C TYR A 262 -18.73 -1.35 16.36
N GLU A 263 -20.02 -1.31 16.67
CA GLU A 263 -20.70 -2.37 17.44
C GLU A 263 -20.59 -3.71 16.71
N ALA A 264 -20.86 -3.75 15.41
CA ALA A 264 -20.74 -4.95 14.59
C ALA A 264 -19.30 -5.50 14.61
N LEU A 265 -18.30 -4.66 14.37
CA LEU A 265 -16.88 -5.05 14.38
C LEU A 265 -16.46 -5.61 15.74
N GLN A 266 -16.90 -4.97 16.84
CA GLN A 266 -16.57 -5.42 18.19
C GLN A 266 -17.16 -6.81 18.50
N THR A 267 -18.30 -7.18 17.92
CA THR A 267 -18.83 -8.56 18.07
C THR A 267 -18.04 -9.60 17.28
N LYS A 268 -17.35 -9.18 16.22
CA LYS A 268 -16.60 -10.04 15.29
C LYS A 268 -15.17 -10.29 15.74
N LEU A 269 -14.52 -9.29 16.34
CA LEU A 269 -13.16 -9.40 16.82
C LEU A 269 -13.11 -10.07 18.20
N SER A 270 -12.13 -10.97 18.39
CA SER A 270 -11.88 -11.64 19.66
C SER A 270 -11.00 -10.83 20.62
N PHE A 271 -10.62 -9.61 20.21
CA PHE A 271 -9.72 -8.72 20.93
C PHE A 271 -10.27 -7.28 20.91
N PRO A 272 -9.85 -6.40 21.83
CA PRO A 272 -10.49 -5.10 22.01
C PRO A 272 -10.34 -4.17 20.81
N VAL A 273 -11.43 -3.48 20.47
CA VAL A 273 -11.41 -2.24 19.68
C VAL A 273 -11.25 -1.07 20.65
N ILE A 274 -10.27 -0.20 20.40
CA ILE A 274 -9.89 0.89 21.30
C ILE A 274 -10.13 2.27 20.67
N GLY A 275 -10.28 3.28 21.52
CA GLY A 275 -10.58 4.65 21.09
C GLY A 275 -12.02 4.86 20.64
N ASN A 276 -12.32 6.08 20.22
CA ASN A 276 -13.62 6.44 19.63
C ASN A 276 -13.51 6.39 18.10
N PRO A 277 -14.33 5.58 17.39
CA PRO A 277 -14.25 5.51 15.93
C PRO A 277 -14.50 6.87 15.25
N ASN A 278 -15.29 7.76 15.86
CA ASN A 278 -15.51 9.11 15.31
C ASN A 278 -14.24 9.98 15.31
N ASP A 279 -13.28 9.72 16.20
CA ASP A 279 -12.03 10.47 16.25
C ASP A 279 -11.11 10.13 15.07
N SER A 280 -11.34 8.98 14.40
CA SER A 280 -10.65 8.60 13.17
C SER A 280 -11.13 9.37 11.95
N VAL A 281 -12.33 9.96 11.98
CA VAL A 281 -12.85 10.79 10.88
C VAL A 281 -12.29 12.19 11.03
N MET A 282 -11.34 12.52 10.17
CA MET A 282 -10.56 13.75 10.26
C MET A 282 -10.83 14.63 9.04
N ASP A 283 -10.85 15.95 9.23
CA ASP A 283 -11.01 16.90 8.13
C ASP A 283 -9.90 16.76 7.06
N ALA A 284 -10.21 17.12 5.82
CA ALA A 284 -9.33 16.96 4.67
C ALA A 284 -7.95 17.61 4.86
N GLU A 285 -7.87 18.74 5.56
CA GLU A 285 -6.64 19.49 5.82
C GLU A 285 -5.57 18.67 6.56
N TRP A 286 -5.95 17.56 7.21
CA TRP A 286 -5.02 16.67 7.92
C TRP A 286 -4.36 15.61 7.04
N PHE A 287 -4.85 15.44 5.81
CA PHE A 287 -4.34 14.43 4.88
C PHE A 287 -3.27 15.02 3.94
N TYR A 288 -2.49 14.13 3.33
CA TYR A 288 -1.46 14.46 2.36
C TYR A 288 -1.95 14.13 0.95
N ASP A 289 -1.89 12.87 0.54
CA ASP A 289 -2.10 12.48 -0.85
C ASP A 289 -3.07 11.31 -1.04
N THR A 290 -3.60 10.73 0.03
CA THR A 290 -4.70 9.75 -0.01
C THR A 290 -5.69 10.03 1.10
N ASN A 291 -6.82 9.32 1.11
CA ASN A 291 -7.80 9.40 2.20
C ASN A 291 -7.34 8.77 3.52
N PHE A 292 -6.11 8.24 3.58
CA PHE A 292 -5.54 7.56 4.75
C PHE A 292 -4.16 8.11 5.15
N HIS A 293 -3.44 8.76 4.23
CA HIS A 293 -2.12 9.32 4.51
C HIS A 293 -2.23 10.67 5.19
N LEU A 294 -1.89 10.72 6.47
CA LEU A 294 -1.81 11.97 7.20
C LEU A 294 -0.58 12.79 6.77
N ASN A 295 -0.75 14.11 6.76
CA ASN A 295 0.37 15.04 6.66
C ASN A 295 1.04 15.24 8.02
N SER A 296 2.09 16.06 8.06
CA SER A 296 2.88 16.35 9.25
C SER A 296 2.06 16.76 10.46
N SER A 297 1.00 17.56 10.27
CA SER A 297 0.14 18.03 11.36
C SER A 297 -0.90 16.99 11.75
N GLY A 298 -1.54 16.35 10.76
CA GLY A 298 -2.51 15.27 11.00
C GLY A 298 -1.90 14.12 11.81
N LYS A 299 -0.66 13.73 11.50
CA LYS A 299 0.12 12.74 12.24
C LYS A 299 0.17 13.03 13.74
N ILE A 300 0.40 14.28 14.14
CA ILE A 300 0.47 14.67 15.55
C ILE A 300 -0.91 14.53 16.20
N VAL A 301 -1.98 14.97 15.53
CA VAL A 301 -3.37 14.80 16.01
C VAL A 301 -3.66 13.33 16.29
N ASN A 302 -3.37 12.45 15.32
CA ASN A 302 -3.59 11.01 15.46
C ASN A 302 -2.72 10.38 16.56
N THR A 303 -1.48 10.84 16.70
CA THR A 303 -0.57 10.37 17.75
C THR A 303 -1.07 10.76 19.14
N ILE A 304 -1.56 11.99 19.34
CA ILE A 304 -2.17 12.43 20.60
C ILE A 304 -3.36 11.55 20.97
N GLN A 305 -4.24 11.26 20.00
CA GLN A 305 -5.39 10.37 20.21
C GLN A 305 -4.93 8.96 20.58
N CYS A 306 -3.97 8.38 19.85
CA CYS A 306 -3.43 7.05 20.15
C CYS A 306 -2.82 6.97 21.57
N ILE A 307 -2.11 8.01 22.02
CA ILE A 307 -1.60 8.07 23.39
C ILE A 307 -2.75 8.02 24.41
N ARG A 308 -3.86 8.73 24.15
CA ARG A 308 -5.05 8.68 25.03
C ARG A 308 -5.66 7.28 25.06
N ASP A 309 -5.76 6.64 23.91
CA ASP A 309 -6.33 5.29 23.78
C ASP A 309 -5.48 4.25 24.53
N ILE A 310 -4.15 4.29 24.35
CA ILE A 310 -3.22 3.40 25.06
C ILE A 310 -3.30 3.63 26.58
N LYS A 311 -3.26 4.90 27.03
CA LYS A 311 -3.38 5.23 28.46
C LYS A 311 -4.68 4.70 29.07
N ALA A 312 -5.80 4.86 28.36
CA ALA A 312 -7.09 4.35 28.80
C ALA A 312 -7.04 2.82 28.97
N MET A 313 -6.45 2.10 28.02
CA MET A 313 -6.30 0.64 28.09
C MET A 313 -5.33 0.18 29.18
N LEU A 314 -4.32 0.98 29.51
CA LEU A 314 -3.39 0.69 30.61
C LEU A 314 -3.91 1.15 31.98
N GLY A 315 -5.08 1.81 32.04
CA GLY A 315 -5.64 2.36 33.28
C GLY A 315 -4.89 3.58 33.81
N GLU A 316 -4.15 4.27 32.94
CA GLU A 316 -3.39 5.48 33.28
C GLU A 316 -4.25 6.73 33.17
N SER A 317 -4.42 7.44 34.29
CA SER A 317 -5.22 8.68 34.36
C SER A 317 -4.40 9.96 34.20
N THR A 318 -3.11 9.85 33.86
CA THR A 318 -2.23 11.02 33.69
C THR A 318 -2.67 11.85 32.49
N GLN A 319 -2.76 13.17 32.67
CA GLN A 319 -3.21 14.07 31.60
C GLN A 319 -2.31 13.97 30.37
N THR A 320 -2.93 13.85 29.19
CA THR A 320 -2.25 13.91 27.90
C THR A 320 -2.11 15.38 27.49
N ALA A 321 -1.10 16.05 28.04
CA ALA A 321 -0.84 17.48 27.88
C ALA A 321 -0.01 17.79 26.62
N TYR A 322 -0.55 17.45 25.45
CA TYR A 322 -0.01 17.89 24.16
C TYR A 322 -0.94 18.92 23.54
N GLU A 323 -0.34 19.93 22.91
CA GLU A 323 -1.07 20.89 22.11
C GLU A 323 -1.39 20.27 20.74
N PHE A 324 -2.64 20.39 20.31
CA PHE A 324 -2.99 20.05 18.94
C PHE A 324 -2.36 21.07 18.00
N PRO A 325 -1.76 20.63 16.87
CA PRO A 325 -1.25 21.56 15.88
C PRO A 325 -2.40 22.34 15.22
N ASN A 326 -2.07 23.46 14.59
CA ASN A 326 -3.00 24.12 13.68
C ASN A 326 -3.21 23.25 12.45
N LYS A 327 -4.43 23.30 11.90
CA LYS A 327 -4.70 22.76 10.57
C LYS A 327 -3.80 23.43 9.54
N PRO A 328 -3.15 22.65 8.65
CA PRO A 328 -2.55 23.19 7.45
C PRO A 328 -3.60 23.93 6.61
N GLU A 329 -3.19 24.95 5.88
CA GLU A 329 -4.06 25.53 4.86
C GLU A 329 -4.24 24.50 3.75
N MET A 330 -5.48 24.33 3.26
CA MET A 330 -5.66 23.71 1.97
C MET A 330 -4.89 24.54 0.94
N PRO A 331 -4.28 23.92 -0.09
CA PRO A 331 -3.78 24.66 -1.23
C PRO A 331 -4.89 25.63 -1.63
N ALA A 332 -4.59 26.93 -1.61
CA ALA A 332 -5.59 27.93 -1.95
C ALA A 332 -6.24 27.49 -3.28
N ASP A 333 -7.56 27.54 -3.34
CA ASP A 333 -8.23 27.72 -4.63
C ASP A 333 -7.71 29.07 -5.10
N THR A 334 -6.56 29.07 -5.78
CA THR A 334 -5.76 30.27 -5.98
C THR A 334 -6.63 31.20 -6.79
N GLY A 335 -7.23 32.18 -6.13
CA GLY A 335 -7.95 33.29 -6.75
C GLY A 335 -7.06 34.19 -7.61
N GLY A 336 -5.93 33.67 -8.10
CA GLY A 336 -5.16 34.15 -9.22
C GLY A 336 -5.34 33.17 -10.38
N ASP A 337 -6.08 33.62 -11.39
CA ASP A 337 -6.52 32.91 -12.59
C ASP A 337 -7.21 31.56 -12.38
N LEU A 338 -8.49 31.53 -12.77
CA LEU A 338 -9.37 30.35 -12.93
C LEU A 338 -8.81 29.28 -13.91
N GLU A 339 -7.52 29.26 -14.22
CA GLU A 339 -6.90 28.49 -15.31
C GLU A 339 -6.15 27.22 -14.89
N LYS A 340 -5.98 26.88 -13.60
CA LYS A 340 -5.25 25.65 -13.23
C LYS A 340 -5.80 24.91 -12.00
N GLN A 341 -7.11 24.66 -11.98
CA GLN A 341 -7.55 23.49 -11.19
C GLN A 341 -7.08 22.22 -11.92
N PRO A 342 -6.54 21.22 -11.20
CA PRO A 342 -6.14 19.95 -11.80
C PRO A 342 -7.32 19.35 -12.58
N GLU A 343 -7.09 18.96 -13.84
CA GLU A 343 -8.16 18.39 -14.67
C GLU A 343 -8.50 16.99 -14.16
N ILE A 344 -9.79 16.71 -13.99
CA ILE A 344 -10.30 15.42 -13.54
C ILE A 344 -11.07 14.79 -14.70
N LEU A 345 -10.66 13.58 -15.07
CA LEU A 345 -11.44 12.75 -15.98
C LEU A 345 -12.49 11.99 -15.15
N TYR A 346 -13.72 12.50 -15.15
CA TYR A 346 -14.83 11.96 -14.37
C TYR A 346 -15.33 10.60 -14.89
N ALA A 347 -15.96 9.84 -14.00
CA ALA A 347 -16.38 8.45 -14.22
C ALA A 347 -17.31 8.25 -15.43
N ASP A 348 -18.05 9.25 -15.87
CA ASP A 348 -19.07 9.13 -16.91
C ASP A 348 -18.61 9.64 -18.29
N ILE A 349 -17.39 10.19 -18.40
CA ILE A 349 -16.96 10.93 -19.60
C ILE A 349 -16.89 10.03 -20.85
N TYR A 350 -16.36 8.81 -20.74
CA TYR A 350 -16.33 7.84 -21.85
C TYR A 350 -17.17 6.59 -21.59
N ALA A 351 -17.81 6.48 -20.42
CA ALA A 351 -18.58 5.29 -20.06
C ALA A 351 -19.63 4.92 -21.12
N GLY A 352 -19.67 3.64 -21.48
CA GLY A 352 -20.57 3.08 -22.50
C GLY A 352 -20.22 3.42 -23.94
N ASN A 353 -19.07 4.04 -24.22
CA ASN A 353 -18.63 4.31 -25.58
C ASN A 353 -18.09 3.03 -26.25
N GLU A 354 -18.94 2.36 -27.03
CA GLU A 354 -18.60 1.12 -27.74
C GLU A 354 -17.78 1.33 -29.03
N GLU A 355 -17.48 2.57 -29.42
CA GLU A 355 -16.81 2.88 -30.69
C GLU A 355 -15.36 3.33 -30.51
N ILE A 356 -15.00 3.88 -29.34
CA ILE A 356 -13.63 4.35 -29.07
C ILE A 356 -12.65 3.17 -28.97
N GLN A 357 -11.55 3.25 -29.72
CA GLN A 357 -10.51 2.21 -29.75
C GLN A 357 -9.21 2.63 -29.07
N ALA A 358 -8.91 3.94 -29.10
CA ALA A 358 -7.77 4.52 -28.43
C ALA A 358 -8.15 5.90 -27.88
N ILE A 359 -7.58 6.25 -26.73
CA ILE A 359 -7.71 7.56 -26.12
C ILE A 359 -6.34 8.09 -25.71
N THR A 360 -6.13 9.40 -25.87
CA THR A 360 -4.97 10.11 -25.33
C THR A 360 -5.43 10.98 -24.17
N ILE A 361 -4.81 10.77 -23.00
CA ILE A 361 -5.05 11.51 -21.77
C ILE A 361 -4.01 12.64 -21.70
N PRO A 362 -4.45 13.91 -21.75
CA PRO A 362 -3.54 15.06 -21.68
C PRO A 362 -2.75 15.08 -20.37
N LYS A 363 -1.57 15.70 -20.40
CA LYS A 363 -0.69 15.81 -19.23
C LYS A 363 -1.31 16.61 -18.08
N GLU A 364 -2.30 17.46 -18.35
CA GLU A 364 -3.01 18.29 -17.39
C GLU A 364 -3.99 17.50 -16.49
N VAL A 365 -4.35 16.28 -16.90
CA VAL A 365 -5.22 15.40 -16.11
C VAL A 365 -4.45 14.88 -14.90
N ALA A 366 -4.94 15.21 -13.70
CA ALA A 366 -4.34 14.80 -12.45
C ALA A 366 -5.07 13.62 -11.77
N LEU A 367 -6.31 13.34 -12.17
CA LEU A 367 -7.12 12.26 -11.63
C LEU A 367 -7.97 11.64 -12.73
N ILE A 368 -7.95 10.33 -12.83
CA ILE A 368 -8.89 9.54 -13.64
C ILE A 368 -9.79 8.77 -12.68
N GLU A 369 -11.08 9.07 -12.69
CA GLU A 369 -12.04 8.38 -11.83
C GLU A 369 -12.32 6.95 -12.29
N ASP A 370 -12.58 6.07 -11.33
CA ASP A 370 -13.13 4.76 -11.60
C ASP A 370 -14.45 4.85 -12.35
N GLY A 371 -14.60 4.03 -13.39
CA GLY A 371 -15.75 4.06 -14.28
C GLY A 371 -15.54 4.87 -15.56
N ALA A 372 -14.49 5.72 -15.64
CA ALA A 372 -14.27 6.61 -16.79
C ALA A 372 -14.30 5.90 -18.15
N PHE A 373 -13.89 4.63 -18.20
CA PHE A 373 -13.89 3.77 -19.39
C PHE A 373 -14.81 2.56 -19.30
N GLU A 374 -15.71 2.51 -18.31
CA GLU A 374 -16.58 1.36 -18.09
C GLU A 374 -17.52 1.13 -19.28
N GLY A 375 -17.55 -0.10 -19.80
CA GLY A 375 -18.33 -0.44 -20.98
C GLY A 375 -17.72 0.02 -22.31
N CYS A 376 -16.50 0.57 -22.33
CA CYS A 376 -15.75 0.84 -23.55
C CYS A 376 -15.21 -0.45 -24.18
N SER A 377 -16.11 -1.28 -24.71
CA SER A 377 -15.83 -2.66 -25.14
C SER A 377 -14.83 -2.79 -26.30
N ARG A 378 -14.63 -1.72 -27.08
CA ARG A 378 -13.65 -1.67 -28.19
C ARG A 378 -12.36 -0.92 -27.84
N LEU A 379 -12.26 -0.33 -26.65
CA LEU A 379 -11.06 0.41 -26.24
C LEU A 379 -9.91 -0.56 -26.01
N GLN A 380 -8.79 -0.31 -26.67
CA GLN A 380 -7.57 -1.13 -26.67
C GLN A 380 -6.34 -0.35 -26.16
N ALA A 381 -6.37 0.99 -26.21
CA ALA A 381 -5.24 1.82 -25.80
C ALA A 381 -5.66 3.07 -25.04
N ILE A 382 -5.10 3.24 -23.84
CA ILE A 382 -5.12 4.49 -23.07
C ILE A 382 -3.70 5.04 -23.06
N ILE A 383 -3.47 6.15 -23.76
CA ILE A 383 -2.15 6.77 -23.93
C ILE A 383 -2.04 7.93 -22.95
N LEU A 384 -1.07 7.91 -22.04
CA LEU A 384 -0.84 9.00 -21.08
C LEU A 384 0.26 9.91 -21.61
N GLU A 385 -0.02 11.21 -21.69
CA GLU A 385 0.99 12.21 -22.04
C GLU A 385 1.81 12.70 -20.84
N ASN A 386 1.31 12.49 -19.61
CA ASN A 386 2.03 12.84 -18.41
C ASN A 386 3.28 11.95 -18.27
N GLU A 387 4.42 12.56 -17.97
CA GLU A 387 5.71 11.88 -17.77
C GLU A 387 6.02 11.66 -16.29
N GLN A 388 5.21 12.22 -15.39
CA GLN A 388 5.38 12.18 -13.95
C GLN A 388 4.22 11.38 -13.34
N PRO A 389 4.39 10.08 -13.08
CA PRO A 389 3.30 9.21 -12.63
C PRO A 389 2.73 9.60 -11.26
N SER A 390 3.45 10.39 -10.45
CA SER A 390 2.92 10.94 -9.19
C SER A 390 1.93 12.10 -9.38
N GLU A 391 1.91 12.74 -10.57
CA GLU A 391 1.03 13.87 -10.86
C GLU A 391 -0.33 13.45 -11.44
N ILE A 392 -0.47 12.20 -11.88
CA ILE A 392 -1.72 11.64 -12.40
C ILE A 392 -2.12 10.39 -11.63
N ARG A 393 -3.34 10.35 -11.09
CA ARG A 393 -3.84 9.24 -10.28
C ARG A 393 -4.89 8.43 -11.03
N PRO A 394 -4.68 7.11 -11.19
CA PRO A 394 -5.71 6.21 -11.68
C PRO A 394 -6.63 5.80 -10.54
N GLY A 395 -7.88 5.50 -10.85
CA GLY A 395 -8.72 4.70 -9.96
C GLY A 395 -8.28 3.23 -9.93
N GLN A 396 -8.74 2.47 -8.93
CA GLN A 396 -8.35 1.07 -8.73
C GLN A 396 -9.09 0.10 -9.67
N GLY A 397 -10.17 0.55 -10.28
CA GLY A 397 -10.96 -0.10 -11.32
C GLY A 397 -10.86 0.55 -12.69
N LEU A 398 -9.79 1.29 -12.99
CA LEU A 398 -9.57 2.04 -14.25
C LEU A 398 -9.90 1.23 -15.52
N LEU A 399 -9.51 -0.06 -15.52
CA LEU A 399 -9.67 -0.96 -16.67
C LEU A 399 -10.95 -1.82 -16.60
N ARG A 400 -11.87 -1.56 -15.67
CA ARG A 400 -13.13 -2.32 -15.57
C ARG A 400 -13.96 -2.12 -16.84
N GLY A 401 -14.36 -3.22 -17.46
CA GLY A 401 -15.23 -3.18 -18.65
C GLY A 401 -14.51 -2.80 -19.96
N THR A 402 -13.17 -2.84 -19.97
CA THR A 402 -12.35 -2.64 -21.17
C THR A 402 -11.16 -3.61 -21.20
N ASP A 403 -10.68 -3.93 -22.41
CA ASP A 403 -9.46 -4.72 -22.62
C ASP A 403 -8.23 -3.82 -22.89
N ALA A 404 -8.33 -2.51 -22.63
CA ALA A 404 -7.29 -1.55 -22.93
C ALA A 404 -5.99 -1.76 -22.15
N ASP A 405 -4.86 -1.64 -22.84
CA ASP A 405 -3.56 -1.45 -22.20
C ASP A 405 -3.27 0.05 -22.01
N ILE A 406 -2.41 0.36 -21.03
CA ILE A 406 -1.97 1.71 -20.73
C ILE A 406 -0.63 1.93 -21.41
N TYR A 407 -0.48 3.03 -22.16
CA TYR A 407 0.72 3.34 -22.90
C TYR A 407 1.33 4.63 -22.41
N VAL A 408 2.63 4.59 -22.14
CA VAL A 408 3.43 5.73 -21.68
C VAL A 408 4.70 5.82 -22.51
N LYS A 409 5.36 6.98 -22.52
CA LYS A 409 6.65 7.14 -23.21
C LYS A 409 7.65 6.09 -22.71
N ASP A 410 8.42 5.52 -23.63
CA ASP A 410 9.38 4.45 -23.36
C ASP A 410 10.34 4.78 -22.22
N GLU A 411 10.72 6.06 -22.11
CA GLU A 411 11.66 6.59 -21.11
C GLU A 411 11.11 6.52 -19.68
N VAL A 412 9.80 6.74 -19.49
CA VAL A 412 9.13 6.78 -18.17
C VAL A 412 8.38 5.50 -17.84
N LEU A 413 8.43 4.49 -18.72
CA LEU A 413 7.81 3.19 -18.49
C LEU A 413 8.21 2.53 -17.16
N PRO A 414 9.50 2.51 -16.76
CA PRO A 414 9.90 1.97 -15.46
C PRO A 414 9.22 2.70 -14.31
N ASP A 415 9.16 4.03 -14.37
CA ASP A 415 8.66 4.88 -13.28
C ASP A 415 7.16 4.66 -13.08
N TYR A 416 6.39 4.58 -14.16
CA TYR A 416 4.98 4.22 -14.11
C TYR A 416 4.73 2.82 -13.53
N ARG A 417 5.55 1.83 -13.89
CA ARG A 417 5.39 0.46 -13.36
C ARG A 417 5.74 0.34 -11.87
N LEU A 418 6.55 1.25 -11.36
CA LEU A 418 7.02 1.26 -9.96
C LEU A 418 6.26 2.24 -9.08
N ASN A 419 5.53 3.18 -9.69
CA ASN A 419 4.81 4.21 -8.95
C ASN A 419 3.72 3.60 -8.05
N TYR A 420 3.56 4.23 -6.88
CA TYR A 420 2.63 3.78 -5.85
C TYR A 420 1.20 3.55 -6.33
N PHE A 421 0.68 4.44 -7.19
CA PHE A 421 -0.69 4.37 -7.70
C PHE A 421 -0.81 3.51 -8.97
N TRP A 422 0.22 3.48 -9.80
CA TRP A 422 0.18 2.81 -11.10
C TRP A 422 0.70 1.36 -11.08
N SER A 423 1.48 0.96 -10.08
CA SER A 423 2.12 -0.36 -10.03
C SER A 423 1.12 -1.52 -10.02
N MET A 424 -0.11 -1.33 -9.54
CA MET A 424 -1.18 -2.34 -9.67
C MET A 424 -1.53 -2.67 -11.13
N TYR A 425 -1.23 -1.76 -12.06
CA TYR A 425 -1.38 -1.93 -13.50
C TYR A 425 -0.07 -2.26 -14.21
N ALA A 426 1.05 -2.53 -13.51
CA ALA A 426 2.37 -2.67 -14.11
C ALA A 426 2.42 -3.67 -15.29
N GLY A 427 1.69 -4.78 -15.19
CA GLY A 427 1.56 -5.78 -16.28
C GLY A 427 0.76 -5.32 -17.51
N ARG A 428 -0.01 -4.23 -17.38
CA ARG A 428 -0.83 -3.60 -18.44
C ARG A 428 -0.23 -2.29 -18.96
N ILE A 429 0.81 -1.76 -18.29
CA ILE A 429 1.52 -0.56 -18.74
C ILE A 429 2.61 -0.96 -19.75
N LYS A 430 2.57 -0.39 -20.95
CA LYS A 430 3.43 -0.72 -22.09
C LYS A 430 4.12 0.53 -22.64
N ALA A 431 5.24 0.30 -23.33
CA ALA A 431 5.96 1.36 -24.02
C ALA A 431 5.12 1.85 -25.22
N GLN A 432 4.97 3.15 -25.39
CA GLN A 432 4.20 3.73 -26.49
C GLN A 432 4.74 3.32 -27.87
N SER A 433 6.05 3.06 -28.01
CA SER A 433 6.65 2.51 -29.24
C SER A 433 6.10 1.15 -29.68
N THR A 434 5.33 0.46 -28.81
CA THR A 434 4.67 -0.81 -29.14
C THR A 434 3.32 -0.65 -29.83
N LEU A 435 2.70 0.54 -29.80
CA LEU A 435 1.47 0.85 -30.55
C LEU A 435 1.71 1.04 -32.04
N GLU A 436 2.91 1.49 -32.42
CA GLU A 436 3.25 1.82 -33.81
C GLU A 436 3.66 0.60 -34.65
N LYS A 437 3.58 -0.62 -34.08
CA LYS A 437 3.91 -1.90 -34.71
C LYS A 437 2.69 -2.78 -34.84
#